data_AF-A0A1F8XGE6-F1
#
_entry.id   AF-A0A1F8XGE6-F1
#
_cell.length_a   1.000
_cell.length_b   1.000
_cell.length_c   1.000
_cell.angle_alpha   90.00
_cell.angle_beta   90.00
_cell.angle_gamma   90.00
#
_symmetry.space_group_name_H-M   'P 1'
#
loop_
_entity.id
_entity.type
_entity.pdbx_description
1 polymer ?
#
loop_
_entity_poly.entity_id
_entity_poly.type
_entity_poly.pdbx_seq_one_letter_code
_entity_poly.pdbx_strand_id
1 'polypeptide(L)'
;MLDRVRVSTRFPFGLFLKGKDEVIAGELLVLPAIHPEKAIAAHDSLSAGSARAIGKGHGTGLYGLRDYTLMDDSRHIHWRSAAKTERLLLKEFEADASKRLVIVFENHKGDDAALFEELVERAAATAAVHIEKGWSVGLKTLKRELPDASGRAQLMRILAELAVMEGLPGGKPSVSIRDV
;
A
#
# COMPACT_ATOMS: atom_id res chain seq x y z
N MET A 1 24.40 -14.43 1.80
CA MET A 1 24.38 -15.90 1.66
C MET A 1 24.22 -16.48 3.06
N LEU A 2 23.17 -17.27 3.31
CA LEU A 2 23.11 -18.06 4.53
C LEU A 2 23.95 -19.30 4.29
N ASP A 3 24.99 -19.51 5.08
CA ASP A 3 25.87 -20.68 4.90
C ASP A 3 25.44 -21.86 5.79
N ARG A 4 24.73 -21.55 6.88
CA ARG A 4 24.30 -22.55 7.87
C ARG A 4 22.96 -22.16 8.48
N VAL A 5 22.13 -23.18 8.71
CA VAL A 5 20.90 -23.06 9.50
C VAL A 5 20.97 -24.06 10.65
N ARG A 6 20.59 -23.62 11.85
CA ARG A 6 20.48 -24.50 13.02
C ARG A 6 19.09 -25.12 13.05
N VAL A 7 19.00 -26.40 12.74
CA VAL A 7 17.78 -27.19 12.94
C VAL A 7 17.77 -27.67 14.39
N SER A 8 16.72 -27.35 15.14
CA SER A 8 16.60 -27.81 16.52
C SER A 8 15.23 -28.44 16.77
N THR A 9 15.20 -29.47 17.62
CA THR A 9 13.98 -30.18 18.00
C THR A 9 13.98 -30.49 19.49
N ARG A 10 12.78 -30.47 20.07
CA ARG A 10 12.49 -30.92 21.44
C ARG A 10 11.81 -32.30 21.48
N PHE A 11 11.63 -32.93 20.32
CA PHE A 11 10.95 -34.22 20.20
C PHE A 11 11.77 -35.38 20.79
N PRO A 12 11.12 -36.40 21.39
CA PRO A 12 9.67 -36.56 21.61
C PRO A 12 9.14 -36.03 22.95
N PHE A 13 9.99 -35.87 23.97
CA PHE A 13 9.52 -35.63 25.35
C PHE A 13 9.63 -34.18 25.84
N GLY A 14 10.19 -33.27 25.04
CA GLY A 14 10.32 -31.86 25.44
C GLY A 14 11.47 -31.57 26.42
N LEU A 15 12.12 -32.61 26.96
CA LEU A 15 13.09 -32.50 28.06
C LEU A 15 14.42 -31.87 27.65
N PHE A 16 14.82 -32.01 26.39
CA PHE A 16 16.10 -31.52 25.87
C PHE A 16 15.91 -30.84 24.51
N LEU A 17 16.72 -29.82 24.22
CA LEU A 17 16.82 -29.23 22.89
C LEU A 17 18.00 -29.87 22.16
N LYS A 18 17.72 -30.69 21.14
CA LYS A 18 18.77 -31.24 20.25
C LYS A 18 18.87 -30.37 19.02
N GLY A 19 20.07 -29.85 18.74
CA GLY A 19 20.36 -29.02 17.56
C GLY A 19 21.41 -29.65 16.65
N LYS A 20 21.30 -29.43 15.35
CA LYS A 20 22.34 -29.69 14.34
C LYS A 20 22.45 -28.47 13.43
N ASP A 21 23.68 -28.03 13.16
CA ASP A 21 23.93 -27.04 12.13
C ASP A 21 24.01 -27.76 10.78
N GLU A 22 23.12 -27.40 9.87
CA GLU A 22 23.11 -27.91 8.50
C GLU A 22 23.63 -26.83 7.57
N VAL A 23 24.52 -27.22 6.65
CA VAL A 23 24.97 -26.34 5.58
C VAL A 23 23.86 -26.27 4.53
N ILE A 24 23.33 -25.08 4.31
CA ILE A 24 22.30 -24.83 3.30
C ILE A 24 22.85 -23.73 2.41
N ALA A 25 22.87 -23.93 1.10
CA ALA A 25 23.12 -22.85 0.16
C ALA A 25 21.78 -22.21 -0.19
N GLY A 26 21.49 -21.06 0.41
CA GLY A 26 20.24 -20.35 0.19
C GLY A 26 20.40 -18.83 0.26
N GLU A 27 19.56 -18.15 -0.51
CA GLU A 27 19.41 -16.69 -0.46
C GLU A 27 18.19 -16.35 0.41
N LEU A 28 18.36 -15.37 1.29
CA LEU A 28 17.28 -14.84 2.13
C LEU A 28 17.11 -13.36 1.81
N LEU A 29 15.90 -12.98 1.42
CA LEU A 29 15.53 -11.57 1.27
C LEU A 29 15.16 -10.99 2.63
N VAL A 30 15.92 -10.00 3.09
CA VAL A 30 15.63 -9.27 4.34
C VAL A 30 14.82 -8.05 3.99
N LEU A 31 13.57 -7.99 4.47
CA LEU A 31 12.72 -6.83 4.27
C LEU A 31 13.11 -5.70 5.24
N PRO A 32 12.98 -4.43 4.83
CA PRO A 32 13.26 -3.31 5.73
C PRO A 32 12.31 -3.30 6.91
N ALA A 33 12.83 -2.88 8.06
CA ALA A 33 12.04 -2.72 9.27
C ALA A 33 10.98 -1.63 9.07
N ILE A 34 9.76 -1.88 9.55
CA ILE A 34 8.67 -0.92 9.51
C ILE A 34 8.59 -0.22 10.86
N HIS A 35 8.94 1.06 10.84
CA HIS A 35 8.88 1.97 11.99
C HIS A 35 7.81 3.03 11.71
N PRO A 36 6.54 2.85 12.14
CA PRO A 36 5.43 3.73 11.77
C PRO A 36 5.69 5.22 12.06
N GLU A 37 6.46 5.51 13.10
CA GLU A 37 6.91 6.86 13.49
C GLU A 37 7.79 7.55 12.45
N LYS A 38 8.42 6.79 11.55
CA LYS A 38 9.24 7.31 10.44
C LYS A 38 8.41 7.66 9.20
N ALA A 39 7.11 7.33 9.17
CA ALA A 39 6.28 7.57 8.00
C ALA A 39 6.18 9.07 7.67
N ILE A 40 6.34 9.40 6.38
CA ILE A 40 6.13 10.76 5.89
C ILE A 40 4.62 10.98 5.79
N ALA A 41 4.12 12.05 6.42
CA ALA A 41 2.72 12.42 6.28
C ALA A 41 2.46 12.87 4.84
N ALA A 42 1.55 12.20 4.14
CA ALA A 42 0.96 12.73 2.94
C ALA A 42 0.09 13.94 3.30
N HIS A 43 0.37 15.07 2.65
CA HIS A 43 -0.57 16.17 2.70
C HIS A 43 -1.85 15.69 2.06
N ASP A 44 -2.99 15.88 2.72
CA ASP A 44 -4.24 15.82 1.98
C ASP A 44 -4.20 17.04 1.06
N SER A 45 -3.75 16.86 -0.19
CA SER A 45 -3.87 17.85 -1.26
C SER A 45 -5.33 18.16 -1.61
N LEU A 46 -6.28 17.83 -0.72
CA LEU A 46 -7.62 18.35 -0.62
C LEU A 46 -7.57 19.83 -0.24
N SER A 47 -7.00 20.64 -1.13
CA SER A 47 -7.34 22.05 -1.23
C SER A 47 -8.88 22.14 -1.30
N ALA A 48 -9.43 22.96 -0.41
CA ALA A 48 -10.83 23.37 -0.32
C ALA A 48 -11.65 23.23 -1.63
N GLY A 49 -12.27 22.07 -1.82
CA GLY A 49 -13.08 21.80 -3.01
C GLY A 49 -13.14 20.32 -3.39
N SER A 50 -13.80 19.52 -2.53
CA SER A 50 -14.38 18.21 -2.85
C SER A 50 -13.82 17.48 -4.08
N ALA A 51 -12.71 16.77 -3.94
CA ALA A 51 -12.42 15.63 -4.83
C ALA A 51 -13.35 14.47 -4.43
N ARG A 52 -14.66 14.64 -4.65
CA ARG A 52 -15.53 13.50 -4.87
C ARG A 52 -14.98 12.80 -6.10
N ALA A 53 -14.87 11.48 -6.09
CA ALA A 53 -14.64 10.77 -7.33
C ALA A 53 -15.75 11.21 -8.30
N ILE A 54 -15.38 11.86 -9.40
CA ILE A 54 -16.36 12.35 -10.38
C ILE A 54 -16.85 11.12 -11.14
N GLY A 55 -17.86 10.44 -10.60
CA GLY A 55 -18.44 9.24 -11.21
C GLY A 55 -19.30 8.39 -10.27
N LYS A 56 -20.08 7.51 -10.88
CA LYS A 56 -20.89 6.47 -10.22
C LYS A 56 -20.01 5.33 -9.72
N GLY A 57 -20.25 4.83 -8.51
CA GLY A 57 -19.54 3.67 -7.96
C GLY A 57 -20.22 3.06 -6.73
N HIS A 58 -19.45 2.33 -5.92
CA HIS A 58 -19.93 1.59 -4.74
C HIS A 58 -19.69 2.32 -3.41
N GLY A 59 -19.50 3.64 -3.43
CA GLY A 59 -19.34 4.44 -2.21
C GLY A 59 -20.66 4.62 -1.46
N THR A 60 -20.64 5.46 -0.43
CA THR A 60 -21.79 5.68 0.45
C THR A 60 -22.56 6.98 0.17
N GLY A 61 -21.98 7.90 -0.62
CA GLY A 61 -22.61 9.16 -1.01
C GLY A 61 -23.66 8.98 -2.09
N LEU A 62 -24.75 9.75 -2.08
CA LEU A 62 -25.74 9.76 -3.16
C LEU A 62 -25.19 10.57 -4.35
N TYR A 63 -24.92 9.90 -5.46
CA TYR A 63 -24.49 10.53 -6.72
C TYR A 63 -25.68 11.07 -7.51
N GLY A 64 -26.77 10.31 -7.57
CA GLY A 64 -27.94 10.67 -8.37
C GLY A 64 -29.11 9.70 -8.24
N LEU A 65 -30.18 10.01 -8.96
CA LEU A 65 -31.33 9.11 -9.15
C LEU A 65 -31.43 8.78 -10.63
N ARG A 66 -31.63 7.50 -10.95
CA ARG A 66 -31.97 7.06 -12.32
C ARG A 66 -33.19 6.15 -12.34
N ASP A 67 -33.72 5.93 -13.53
CA ASP A 67 -34.81 4.97 -13.73
C ASP A 67 -34.35 3.54 -13.41
N TYR A 68 -35.22 2.82 -12.69
CA TYR A 68 -35.07 1.41 -12.36
C TYR A 68 -35.18 0.54 -13.62
N THR A 69 -34.30 -0.45 -13.72
CA THR A 69 -34.38 -1.53 -14.71
C THR A 69 -34.51 -2.87 -14.00
N LEU A 70 -35.06 -3.88 -14.68
CA LEU A 70 -35.26 -5.22 -14.10
C LEU A 70 -33.96 -5.92 -13.64
N MET A 71 -32.79 -5.43 -14.05
CA MET A 71 -31.48 -5.93 -13.62
C MET A 71 -30.99 -5.29 -12.32
N ASP A 72 -31.74 -4.34 -11.75
CA ASP A 72 -31.33 -3.56 -10.60
C ASP A 72 -31.82 -4.15 -9.28
N ASP A 73 -31.00 -4.00 -8.24
CA ASP A 73 -31.30 -4.41 -6.87
C ASP A 73 -32.35 -3.49 -6.24
N SER A 74 -33.50 -4.05 -5.85
CA SER A 74 -34.62 -3.33 -5.25
C SER A 74 -34.27 -2.65 -3.92
N ARG A 75 -33.22 -3.08 -3.21
CA ARG A 75 -32.75 -2.45 -1.97
C ARG A 75 -32.24 -1.02 -2.19
N HIS A 76 -31.86 -0.69 -3.42
CA HIS A 76 -31.38 0.64 -3.78
C HIS A 76 -32.48 1.57 -4.28
N ILE A 77 -33.76 1.16 -4.27
CA ILE A 77 -34.88 2.03 -4.65
C ILE A 77 -34.99 3.22 -3.68
N HIS A 78 -35.11 4.43 -4.23
CA HIS A 78 -35.42 5.62 -3.47
C HIS A 78 -36.93 5.77 -3.29
N TRP A 79 -37.50 5.05 -2.32
CA TRP A 79 -38.94 4.96 -2.11
C TRP A 79 -39.65 6.32 -1.99
N ARG A 80 -39.01 7.31 -1.36
CA ARG A 80 -39.58 8.65 -1.23
C ARG A 80 -39.76 9.35 -2.58
N SER A 81 -38.80 9.22 -3.50
CA SER A 81 -38.94 9.83 -4.83
C SER A 81 -39.92 9.02 -5.67
N ALA A 82 -39.84 7.69 -5.60
CA ALA A 82 -40.72 6.80 -6.35
C ALA A 82 -42.21 7.03 -6.05
N ALA A 83 -42.54 7.26 -4.77
CA ALA A 83 -43.90 7.60 -4.36
C ALA A 83 -44.39 8.95 -4.92
N LYS A 84 -43.49 9.89 -5.19
CA LYS A 84 -43.84 11.23 -5.70
C LYS A 84 -43.93 11.28 -7.23
N THR A 85 -43.13 10.49 -7.93
CA THR A 85 -43.03 10.52 -9.39
C THR A 85 -43.77 9.38 -10.09
N GLU A 86 -44.40 8.47 -9.35
CA GLU A 86 -45.04 7.25 -9.87
C GLU A 86 -44.10 6.40 -10.77
N ARG A 87 -42.80 6.56 -10.56
CA ARG A 87 -41.73 5.89 -11.32
C ARG A 87 -40.71 5.35 -10.34
N LEU A 88 -40.29 4.09 -10.52
CA LEU A 88 -39.25 3.49 -9.68
C LEU A 88 -37.90 4.14 -10.00
N LEU A 89 -37.34 4.82 -9.01
CA LEU A 89 -36.04 5.48 -9.11
C LEU A 89 -35.03 4.76 -8.23
N LEU A 90 -33.87 4.45 -8.79
CA LEU A 90 -32.75 3.80 -8.10
C LEU A 90 -31.74 4.86 -7.62
N LYS A 91 -31.26 4.71 -6.38
CA LYS A 91 -30.12 5.47 -5.86
C LYS A 91 -28.85 5.04 -6.58
N GLU A 92 -28.18 5.99 -7.21
CA GLU A 92 -26.81 5.82 -7.67
C GLU A 92 -25.86 6.38 -6.61
N PHE A 93 -24.81 5.62 -6.30
CA PHE A 93 -23.84 6.02 -5.29
C PHE A 93 -22.60 6.62 -5.93
N GLU A 94 -21.95 7.54 -5.21
CA GLU A 94 -20.66 8.12 -5.61
C GLU A 94 -19.60 7.02 -5.61
N ALA A 95 -18.65 7.08 -6.54
CA ALA A 95 -17.45 6.26 -6.42
C ALA A 95 -16.69 6.68 -5.15
N ASP A 96 -16.16 5.69 -4.41
CA ASP A 96 -15.28 6.00 -3.29
C ASP A 96 -14.00 6.61 -3.86
N ALA A 97 -13.61 7.77 -3.37
CA ALA A 97 -12.39 8.43 -3.82
C ALA A 97 -11.22 7.67 -3.21
N SER A 98 -10.76 6.60 -3.89
CA SER A 98 -9.58 5.86 -3.47
C SER A 98 -8.39 6.82 -3.47
N LYS A 99 -7.91 7.19 -2.28
CA LYS A 99 -6.73 8.04 -2.13
C LYS A 99 -5.52 7.30 -2.69
N ARG A 100 -4.72 8.01 -3.50
CA ARG A 100 -3.51 7.47 -4.13
C ARG A 100 -2.28 8.24 -3.70
N LEU A 101 -1.20 7.50 -3.49
CA LEU A 101 0.10 8.01 -3.09
C LEU A 101 1.18 7.35 -3.93
N VAL A 102 2.10 8.14 -4.47
CA VAL A 102 3.32 7.62 -5.09
C VAL A 102 4.52 8.05 -4.25
N ILE A 103 5.26 7.06 -3.75
CA ILE A 103 6.54 7.27 -3.08
C ILE A 103 7.61 7.36 -4.15
N VAL A 104 8.33 8.47 -4.23
CA VAL A 104 9.47 8.65 -5.13
C VAL A 104 10.75 8.50 -4.31
N PHE A 105 11.50 7.45 -4.60
CA PHE A 105 12.75 7.09 -3.95
C PHE A 105 13.91 7.25 -4.92
N GLU A 106 14.74 8.28 -4.71
CA GLU A 106 15.98 8.46 -5.45
C GLU A 106 17.08 7.63 -4.77
N ASN A 107 17.38 6.46 -5.33
CA ASN A 107 18.35 5.51 -4.78
C ASN A 107 19.81 5.87 -5.11
N HIS A 108 20.19 7.13 -4.96
CA HIS A 108 21.57 7.55 -5.10
C HIS A 108 22.41 7.10 -3.89
N LYS A 109 23.55 6.46 -4.14
CA LYS A 109 24.59 6.18 -3.15
C LYS A 109 25.39 7.47 -2.96
N GLY A 110 24.94 8.28 -2.01
CA GLY A 110 25.85 9.24 -1.37
C GLY A 110 26.91 8.49 -0.56
N ASP A 111 27.82 9.23 0.07
CA ASP A 111 28.84 8.64 0.94
C ASP A 111 28.29 8.13 2.28
N ASP A 112 27.00 8.33 2.55
CA ASP A 112 26.35 8.01 3.83
C ASP A 112 25.39 6.81 3.69
N ALA A 113 25.89 5.62 4.07
CA ALA A 113 25.10 4.40 4.08
C ALA A 113 23.99 4.41 5.16
N ALA A 114 24.21 5.10 6.29
CA ALA A 114 23.22 5.16 7.36
C ALA A 114 22.00 6.00 6.93
N LEU A 115 22.25 7.11 6.22
CA LEU A 115 21.18 7.91 5.63
C LEU A 115 20.36 7.12 4.60
N PHE A 116 21.01 6.27 3.78
CA PHE A 116 20.31 5.43 2.82
C PHE A 116 19.37 4.44 3.52
N GLU A 117 19.85 3.71 4.54
CA GLU A 117 19.03 2.78 5.32
C GLU A 117 17.86 3.49 6.02
N GLU A 118 18.10 4.67 6.61
CA GLU A 118 17.04 5.47 7.22
C GLU A 118 15.94 5.84 6.21
N LEU A 119 16.33 6.20 4.98
CA LEU A 119 15.40 6.54 3.91
C LEU A 119 14.61 5.32 3.44
N VAL A 120 15.24 4.15 3.34
CA VAL A 120 14.59 2.89 3.00
C VAL A 120 13.52 2.55 4.04
N GLU A 121 13.86 2.63 5.33
CA GLU A 121 12.91 2.41 6.42
C GLU A 121 11.78 3.45 6.42
N ARG A 122 12.08 4.71 6.11
CA ARG A 122 11.09 5.78 5.98
C ARG A 122 10.11 5.53 4.83
N ALA A 123 10.59 5.06 3.68
CA ALA A 123 9.74 4.67 2.56
C ALA A 123 8.86 3.46 2.92
N ALA A 124 9.43 2.44 3.58
CA ALA A 124 8.71 1.26 4.07
C ALA A 124 7.60 1.63 5.06
N ALA A 125 7.91 2.49 6.03
CA ALA A 125 6.95 3.01 7.01
C ALA A 125 5.81 3.77 6.34
N THR A 126 6.15 4.65 5.39
CA THR A 126 5.17 5.44 4.64
C THR A 126 4.20 4.54 3.86
N ALA A 127 4.72 3.52 3.18
CA ALA A 127 3.89 2.57 2.45
C ALA A 127 2.96 1.78 3.38
N ALA A 128 3.49 1.26 4.50
CA ALA A 128 2.72 0.48 5.45
C ALA A 128 1.54 1.28 6.04
N VAL A 129 1.81 2.50 6.54
CA VAL A 129 0.80 3.35 7.17
C VAL A 129 -0.32 3.74 6.21
N HIS A 130 0.00 4.07 4.95
CA HIS A 130 -1.02 4.50 3.99
C HIS A 130 -1.82 3.33 3.40
N ILE A 131 -1.18 2.17 3.20
CA ILE A 131 -1.89 0.94 2.80
C ILE A 131 -2.85 0.49 3.90
N GLU A 132 -2.45 0.59 5.18
CA GLU A 132 -3.33 0.28 6.32
C GLU A 132 -4.55 1.21 6.38
N LYS A 133 -4.38 2.48 5.98
CA LYS A 133 -5.49 3.44 5.80
C LYS A 133 -6.35 3.19 4.56
N GLY A 134 -6.07 2.15 3.78
CA GLY A 134 -6.84 1.79 2.57
C GLY A 134 -6.44 2.55 1.30
N TRP A 135 -5.30 3.26 1.30
CA TRP A 135 -4.84 3.99 0.13
C TRP A 135 -4.19 3.04 -0.89
N SER A 136 -4.25 3.41 -2.17
CA SER A 136 -3.41 2.78 -3.19
C SER A 136 -2.04 3.44 -3.18
N VAL A 137 -0.99 2.65 -2.99
CA VAL A 137 0.39 3.15 -2.87
C VAL A 137 1.25 2.59 -4.00
N GLY A 138 1.91 3.47 -4.74
CA GLY A 138 2.92 3.17 -5.74
C GLY A 138 4.32 3.51 -5.25
N LEU A 139 5.33 2.95 -5.91
CA LEU A 139 6.74 3.21 -5.64
C LEU A 139 7.45 3.52 -6.96
N LYS A 140 8.10 4.68 -7.05
CA LYS A 140 8.90 5.09 -8.20
C LYS A 140 10.34 5.25 -7.77
N THR A 141 11.23 4.59 -8.48
CA THR A 141 12.68 4.67 -8.32
C THR A 141 13.32 5.16 -9.61
N LEU A 142 14.64 5.35 -9.63
CA LEU A 142 15.36 5.74 -10.85
C LEU A 142 15.33 4.64 -11.93
N LYS A 143 15.19 3.37 -11.55
CA LYS A 143 15.24 2.22 -12.48
C LYS A 143 13.87 1.63 -12.78
N ARG A 144 12.92 1.77 -11.86
CA ARG A 144 11.67 1.02 -11.86
C ARG A 144 10.51 1.83 -11.30
N GLU A 145 9.32 1.56 -11.84
CA GLU A 145 8.07 2.07 -11.32
C GLU A 145 7.14 0.89 -11.00
N LEU A 146 6.72 0.81 -9.74
CA LEU A 146 5.65 -0.06 -9.28
C LEU A 146 4.35 0.75 -9.31
N PRO A 147 3.36 0.34 -10.11
CA PRO A 147 2.06 1.00 -10.15
C PRO A 147 1.39 0.94 -8.79
N ASP A 148 0.52 1.91 -8.52
CA ASP A 148 -0.24 1.98 -7.30
C ASP A 148 -1.24 0.82 -7.21
N ALA A 149 -1.29 0.20 -6.04
CA ALA A 149 -2.29 -0.78 -5.68
C ALA A 149 -2.49 -0.75 -4.16
N SER A 150 -3.47 -1.49 -3.66
CA SER A 150 -3.82 -1.50 -2.23
C SER A 150 -3.61 -2.87 -1.59
N GLY A 151 -3.69 -2.87 -0.26
CA GLY A 151 -3.67 -4.08 0.56
C GLY A 151 -2.28 -4.72 0.76
N ARG A 152 -2.27 -5.82 1.50
CA ARG A 152 -1.06 -6.48 1.99
C ARG A 152 -0.14 -6.97 0.87
N ALA A 153 -0.69 -7.45 -0.25
CA ALA A 153 0.10 -7.91 -1.37
C ALA A 153 0.94 -6.78 -1.98
N GLN A 154 0.38 -5.57 -2.08
CA GLN A 154 1.13 -4.41 -2.56
C GLN A 154 2.22 -4.02 -1.56
N LEU A 155 1.93 -4.02 -0.26
CA LEU A 155 2.94 -3.72 0.76
C LEU A 155 4.15 -4.66 0.63
N MET A 156 3.91 -5.96 0.48
CA MET A 156 4.99 -6.94 0.30
C MET A 156 5.81 -6.68 -0.97
N ARG A 157 5.19 -6.26 -2.07
CA ARG A 157 5.91 -5.91 -3.31
C ARG A 157 6.81 -4.68 -3.12
N ILE A 158 6.30 -3.66 -2.43
CA ILE A 158 7.07 -2.43 -2.13
C ILE A 158 8.26 -2.77 -1.23
N LEU A 159 8.04 -3.53 -0.14
CA LEU A 159 9.12 -3.93 0.78
C LEU A 159 10.17 -4.79 0.08
N ALA A 160 9.75 -5.71 -0.80
CA ALA A 160 10.66 -6.54 -1.56
C ALA A 160 11.51 -5.72 -2.54
N GLU A 161 10.92 -4.71 -3.20
CA GLU A 161 11.65 -3.80 -4.07
C GLU A 161 12.67 -2.96 -3.27
N LEU A 162 12.27 -2.43 -2.11
CA LEU A 162 13.15 -1.69 -1.19
C LEU A 162 14.32 -2.55 -0.68
N ALA A 163 14.06 -3.81 -0.36
CA ALA A 163 15.06 -4.76 0.15
C ALA A 163 16.19 -5.07 -0.83
N VAL A 164 15.93 -5.00 -2.14
CA VAL A 164 16.93 -5.25 -3.19
C VAL A 164 17.58 -3.98 -3.73
N MET A 165 17.24 -2.81 -3.17
CA MET A 165 17.80 -1.56 -3.67
C MET A 165 19.28 -1.43 -3.31
N GLU A 166 20.09 -1.35 -4.35
CA GLU A 166 21.46 -0.87 -4.24
C GLU A 166 21.52 0.61 -4.61
N GLY A 167 22.30 1.38 -3.85
CA GLY A 167 22.58 2.77 -4.17
C GLY A 167 23.36 2.90 -5.48
N LEU A 168 22.90 3.76 -6.38
CA LEU A 168 23.58 4.15 -7.63
C LEU A 168 24.64 5.23 -7.38
N PRO A 169 25.86 5.16 -7.94
CA PRO A 169 26.87 6.19 -7.70
C PRO A 169 26.43 7.59 -8.17
N GLY A 170 26.72 8.61 -7.36
CA GLY A 170 26.39 10.02 -7.61
C GLY A 170 25.12 10.46 -6.88
N GLY A 171 24.97 11.76 -6.59
CA GLY A 171 23.78 12.32 -5.92
C GLY A 171 23.66 12.01 -4.42
N LYS A 172 22.64 12.59 -3.77
CA LYS A 172 22.25 12.24 -2.40
C LYS A 172 20.95 11.44 -2.45
N PRO A 173 20.79 10.37 -1.66
CA PRO A 173 19.53 9.65 -1.62
C PRO A 173 18.43 10.58 -1.10
N SER A 174 17.25 10.48 -1.68
CA SER A 174 16.10 11.29 -1.27
C SER A 174 14.81 10.50 -1.35
N VAL A 175 13.88 10.80 -0.45
CA VAL A 175 12.53 10.21 -0.45
C VAL A 175 11.54 11.35 -0.39
N SER A 176 10.65 11.38 -1.37
CA SER A 176 9.53 12.31 -1.44
C SER A 176 8.24 11.56 -1.75
N ILE A 177 7.13 12.23 -1.51
CA ILE A 177 5.81 11.69 -1.78
C ILE A 177 5.07 12.62 -2.74
N ARG A 178 4.25 12.03 -3.61
CA ARG A 178 3.37 12.75 -4.53
C ARG A 178 1.97 12.17 -4.45
N ASP A 179 0.99 13.03 -4.29
CA ASP A 179 -0.43 12.66 -4.41
C ASP A 179 -0.81 12.64 -5.90
N VAL A 180 -1.68 11.69 -6.30
CA VAL A 180 -2.07 11.46 -7.71
C VAL A 180 -3.58 11.42 -7.92
#